data_AF-A0A5Q4EH14-F1
#
_entry.id   AF-A0A5Q4EH14-F1
#
_cell.length_a   1.000
_cell.length_b   1.000
_cell.length_c   1.000
_cell.angle_alpha   90.00
_cell.angle_beta   90.00
_cell.angle_gamma   90.00
#
_symmetry.space_group_name_H-M   'P 1'
#
loop_
_entity.id
_entity.type
_entity.pdbx_description
1 polymer ?
#
loop_
_entity_poly.entity_id
_entity_poly.type
_entity_poly.pdbx_seq_one_letter_code
_entity_poly.pdbx_strand_id
1 'polypeptide(L)'
;MVWLRLSGKRTLSKWNAFDFVVTVAFGSILAMAVIDTDVSLWQGVLGLGLLVAWQFLLTWLSVRSRPIQQWLKGHPTLLLWQGELKPDAMRSERVTAGEIRAAVRSNGGSALEQVAAIVLETDGTFSVIMQTSDCGSSAMTDVRGF
;
A
#
# COMPACT_ATOMS: atom_id res chain seq x y z
N MET A 1 7.24 2.19 -26.39
CA MET A 1 8.19 2.77 -25.41
C MET A 1 7.90 4.22 -25.03
N VAL A 2 7.50 5.12 -25.95
CA VAL A 2 7.24 6.55 -25.65
C VAL A 2 5.99 6.78 -24.78
N TRP A 3 4.94 5.97 -24.96
CA TRP A 3 3.70 6.07 -24.16
C TRP A 3 3.86 5.64 -22.68
N LEU A 4 4.84 4.79 -22.36
CA LEU A 4 5.14 4.41 -20.97
C LEU A 4 5.79 5.54 -20.16
N ARG A 5 6.30 6.59 -20.82
CA ARG A 5 6.87 7.77 -20.16
C ARG A 5 5.85 8.87 -19.88
N LEU A 6 4.68 8.82 -20.54
CA LEU A 6 3.58 9.77 -20.37
C LEU A 6 2.56 9.34 -19.30
N SER A 7 2.58 8.07 -18.89
CA SER A 7 1.88 7.62 -17.68
C SER A 7 2.67 8.11 -16.46
N GLY A 8 2.54 9.42 -16.22
CA GLY A 8 3.04 10.11 -15.06
C GLY A 8 2.61 9.36 -13.80
N LYS A 9 3.61 8.77 -13.16
CA LYS A 9 3.74 8.52 -11.73
C LYS A 9 2.48 8.87 -10.92
N ARG A 10 1.88 7.79 -10.40
CA ARG A 10 1.18 7.74 -9.10
C ARG A 10 -0.28 8.20 -9.08
N THR A 11 -1.14 7.42 -9.72
CA THR A 11 -2.57 7.35 -9.34
C THR A 11 -3.05 5.90 -9.20
N LEU A 12 -2.20 5.04 -8.65
CA LEU A 12 -2.55 3.65 -8.27
C LEU A 12 -2.18 3.33 -6.81
N SER A 13 -1.91 4.33 -5.97
CA SER A 13 -1.49 4.10 -4.56
C SER A 13 -2.64 4.06 -3.55
N LYS A 14 -3.91 4.00 -3.98
CA LYS A 14 -5.03 3.95 -3.02
C LYS A 14 -5.98 2.77 -3.17
N TRP A 15 -5.88 2.03 -4.27
CA TRP A 15 -6.59 0.77 -4.41
C TRP A 15 -5.62 -0.33 -4.05
N ASN A 16 -5.92 -1.10 -3.00
CA ASN A 16 -5.19 -2.31 -2.69
C ASN A 16 -5.14 -3.13 -3.99
N ALA A 17 -3.98 -3.66 -4.40
CA ALA A 17 -3.89 -4.43 -5.65
C ALA A 17 -4.94 -5.55 -5.70
N PHE A 18 -5.33 -6.03 -4.50
CA PHE A 18 -6.48 -6.89 -4.28
C PHE A 18 -7.82 -6.30 -4.76
N ASP A 19 -8.17 -5.08 -4.35
CA ASP A 19 -9.43 -4.43 -4.75
C ASP A 19 -9.49 -4.22 -6.27
N PHE A 20 -8.34 -3.98 -6.91
CA PHE A 20 -8.25 -3.92 -8.36
C PHE A 20 -8.55 -5.29 -9.01
N VAL A 21 -7.93 -6.38 -8.54
CA VAL A 21 -8.20 -7.74 -9.03
C VAL A 21 -9.68 -8.11 -8.84
N VAL A 22 -10.24 -7.78 -7.68
CA VAL A 22 -11.67 -8.00 -7.38
C VAL A 22 -12.54 -7.21 -8.36
N THR A 23 -12.25 -5.93 -8.60
CA THR A 23 -13.03 -5.10 -9.53
C THR A 23 -13.00 -5.66 -10.96
N VAL A 24 -11.85 -6.15 -11.42
CA VAL A 24 -11.71 -6.81 -12.73
C VAL A 24 -12.52 -8.12 -12.78
N ALA A 25 -12.50 -8.91 -11.70
CA ALA A 25 -13.30 -10.13 -11.60
C ALA A 25 -14.81 -9.84 -11.63
N PHE A 26 -15.26 -8.80 -10.92
CA PHE A 26 -16.65 -8.31 -10.97
C PHE A 26 -17.07 -7.94 -12.39
N GLY A 27 -16.23 -7.17 -13.10
CA GLY A 27 -16.49 -6.79 -14.49
C GLY A 27 -16.61 -8.00 -15.42
N SER A 28 -15.73 -9.01 -15.24
CA SER A 28 -15.75 -10.24 -16.03
C SER A 28 -17.02 -11.06 -15.79
N ILE A 29 -17.48 -11.19 -14.54
CA ILE A 29 -18.68 -11.96 -14.20
C ILE A 29 -19.94 -11.23 -14.68
N LEU A 30 -20.00 -9.90 -14.54
CA LEU A 30 -21.09 -9.10 -15.09
C LEU A 30 -21.16 -9.21 -16.61
N ALA A 31 -20.03 -9.14 -17.30
CA ALA A 31 -19.98 -9.32 -18.76
C ALA A 31 -20.48 -10.70 -19.17
N MET A 32 -20.02 -11.75 -18.48
CA MET A 32 -20.45 -13.13 -18.75
C MET A 32 -21.95 -13.31 -18.49
N ALA A 33 -22.50 -12.76 -17.40
CA ALA A 33 -23.93 -12.85 -17.08
C ALA A 33 -24.84 -12.07 -18.04
N VAL A 34 -24.31 -11.07 -18.76
CA VAL A 34 -25.08 -10.27 -19.74
C VAL A 34 -24.96 -10.83 -21.16
N ILE A 35 -23.79 -11.37 -21.53
CA ILE A 35 -23.49 -11.83 -22.90
C ILE A 35 -23.87 -13.29 -23.10
N ASP A 36 -23.71 -14.12 -22.08
CA ASP A 36 -23.83 -15.57 -22.21
C ASP A 36 -25.25 -16.03 -21.80
N THR A 37 -26.05 -16.44 -22.79
CA THR A 37 -27.42 -16.95 -22.56
C THR A 37 -27.47 -18.30 -21.86
N ASP A 38 -26.34 -19.02 -21.80
CA ASP A 38 -26.25 -20.30 -21.09
C ASP A 38 -26.03 -20.12 -19.58
N VAL A 39 -25.59 -18.93 -19.15
CA VAL A 39 -25.42 -18.60 -17.74
C VAL A 39 -26.75 -18.11 -17.17
N SER A 40 -27.37 -18.95 -16.36
CA SER A 40 -28.62 -18.59 -15.70
C SER A 40 -28.39 -17.38 -14.77
N LEU A 41 -29.30 -16.40 -14.77
CA LEU A 41 -29.22 -15.19 -13.91
C LEU A 41 -28.93 -15.53 -12.43
N TRP A 42 -29.42 -16.69 -11.97
CA TRP A 42 -29.14 -17.20 -10.64
C TRP A 42 -27.66 -17.51 -10.38
N GLN A 43 -26.93 -18.06 -11.37
CA GLN A 43 -25.50 -18.32 -11.27
C GLN A 43 -24.70 -17.01 -11.24
N GLY A 44 -25.12 -16.00 -11.99
CA GLY A 44 -24.53 -14.65 -11.93
C GLY A 44 -24.70 -14.01 -10.54
N VAL A 45 -25.91 -14.05 -9.98
CA VAL A 45 -26.19 -13.53 -8.63
C VAL A 45 -25.43 -14.30 -7.56
N LEU A 46 -25.34 -15.63 -7.65
CA LEU A 46 -24.53 -16.44 -6.74
C LEU A 46 -23.04 -16.11 -6.83
N GLY A 47 -22.50 -15.95 -8.05
CA GLY A 47 -21.09 -15.57 -8.25
C GLY A 47 -20.75 -14.20 -7.67
N LEU A 48 -21.61 -13.21 -7.91
CA LEU A 48 -21.48 -11.87 -7.32
C LEU A 48 -21.62 -11.92 -5.80
N GLY A 49 -22.61 -12.63 -5.27
CA GLY A 49 -22.82 -12.79 -3.83
C GLY A 49 -21.63 -13.45 -3.13
N LEU A 50 -21.04 -14.48 -3.74
CA LEU A 50 -19.86 -15.15 -3.22
C LEU A 50 -18.64 -14.22 -3.21
N LEU A 51 -18.46 -13.41 -4.26
CA LEU A 51 -17.40 -12.40 -4.33
C LEU A 51 -17.53 -11.33 -3.25
N VAL A 52 -18.74 -10.78 -3.06
CA VAL A 52 -19.01 -9.79 -1.99
C VAL A 52 -18.74 -10.43 -0.62
N ALA A 53 -19.25 -11.65 -0.40
CA ALA A 53 -19.02 -12.38 0.85
C ALA A 53 -17.53 -12.61 1.11
N TRP A 54 -16.77 -12.97 0.07
CA TRP A 54 -15.33 -13.18 0.15
C TRP A 54 -14.56 -11.88 0.45
N GLN A 55 -14.94 -10.78 -0.19
CA GLN A 55 -14.36 -9.45 0.08
C GLN A 55 -14.63 -9.02 1.52
N PHE A 56 -15.86 -9.19 1.99
CA PHE A 56 -16.24 -8.87 3.36
C PHE A 56 -15.46 -9.73 4.36
N LEU A 57 -15.36 -11.03 4.09
CA LEU A 57 -14.61 -11.96 4.92
C LEU A 57 -13.13 -11.58 5.01
N LEU A 58 -12.46 -11.31 3.89
CA LEU A 58 -11.06 -10.90 3.88
C LEU A 58 -10.83 -9.57 4.61
N THR A 59 -11.70 -8.58 4.40
CA THR A 59 -11.60 -7.28 5.10
C THR A 59 -11.78 -7.47 6.60
N TRP A 60 -12.77 -8.27 7.01
CA TRP A 60 -13.03 -8.59 8.41
C TRP A 60 -11.85 -9.33 9.06
N LEU A 61 -11.30 -10.35 8.38
CA LEU A 61 -10.10 -11.06 8.86
C LEU A 61 -8.88 -10.14 8.93
N SER A 62 -8.71 -9.23 7.98
CA SER A 62 -7.59 -8.28 7.96
C SER A 62 -7.63 -7.32 9.14
N VAL A 63 -8.81 -6.84 9.55
CA VAL A 63 -8.94 -5.94 10.72
C VAL A 63 -8.80 -6.71 12.04
N ARG A 64 -9.26 -7.97 12.10
CA ARG A 64 -9.25 -8.78 13.32
C ARG A 64 -7.88 -9.41 13.61
N SER A 65 -7.10 -9.71 12.57
CA SER A 65 -5.87 -10.48 12.69
C SER A 65 -4.67 -9.74 12.10
N ARG A 66 -3.82 -9.21 12.99
CA ARG A 66 -2.52 -8.62 12.64
C ARG A 66 -1.66 -9.48 11.70
N PRO A 67 -1.50 -10.81 11.87
CA PRO A 67 -0.71 -11.61 10.94
C PRO A 67 -1.31 -11.65 9.53
N ILE A 68 -2.64 -11.63 9.41
CA ILE A 68 -3.33 -11.62 8.11
C ILE A 68 -3.18 -10.24 7.47
N GLN A 69 -3.35 -9.16 8.24
CA GLN A 69 -3.05 -7.80 7.77
C GLN A 69 -1.62 -7.68 7.24
N GLN A 70 -0.64 -8.19 8.00
CA GLN A 70 0.77 -8.18 7.65
C GLN A 70 1.09 -9.02 6.42
N TRP A 71 0.39 -10.14 6.22
CA TRP A 71 0.55 -10.98 5.04
C TRP A 71 -0.10 -10.37 3.78
N LEU A 72 -1.27 -9.74 3.93
CA LEU A 72 -2.00 -9.09 2.83
C LEU A 72 -1.38 -7.75 2.42
N LYS A 73 -0.94 -6.93 3.38
CA LYS A 73 -0.49 -5.55 3.14
C LYS A 73 1.04 -5.41 3.19
N GLY A 74 1.76 -6.37 3.76
CA GLY A 74 3.19 -6.20 4.03
C GLY A 74 3.44 -5.50 5.36
N HIS A 75 4.67 -5.05 5.60
CA HIS A 75 5.07 -4.42 6.87
C HIS A 75 5.67 -3.03 6.57
N PRO A 76 5.29 -1.98 7.31
CA PRO A 76 5.96 -0.71 7.19
C PRO A 76 7.42 -0.85 7.61
N THR A 77 8.33 -0.25 6.84
CA THR A 77 9.77 -0.46 6.98
C THR A 77 10.48 0.86 7.24
N LEU A 78 11.29 0.90 8.31
CA LEU A 78 12.07 2.07 8.66
C LEU A 78 13.27 2.25 7.73
N LEU A 79 13.32 3.35 7.00
CA LEU A 79 14.37 3.65 6.02
C LEU A 79 15.39 4.69 6.52
N LEU A 80 14.97 5.60 7.39
CA LEU A 80 15.84 6.60 8.03
C LEU A 80 15.43 6.75 9.49
N TRP A 81 16.42 6.85 10.38
CA TRP A 81 16.21 7.11 11.81
C TRP A 81 17.23 8.15 12.29
N GLN A 82 16.74 9.25 12.87
CA GLN A 82 17.54 10.36 13.42
C GLN A 82 18.64 10.85 12.47
N GLY A 83 18.29 11.11 11.21
CA GLY A 83 19.24 11.52 10.18
C GLY A 83 20.10 10.40 9.58
N GLU A 84 20.11 9.20 10.15
CA GLU A 84 20.87 8.05 9.64
C GLU A 84 20.02 7.19 8.70
N LEU A 85 20.50 7.01 7.47
CA LEU A 85 19.93 6.06 6.52
C LEU A 85 20.17 4.62 6.97
N LYS A 86 19.22 3.72 6.70
CA LYS A 86 19.36 2.27 6.93
C LYS A 86 19.59 1.54 5.59
N PRO A 87 20.84 1.31 5.15
CA PRO A 87 21.13 0.77 3.83
C PRO A 87 20.54 -0.61 3.58
N ASP A 88 20.49 -1.45 4.62
CA ASP A 88 19.96 -2.81 4.50
C ASP A 88 18.45 -2.82 4.23
N ALA A 89 17.70 -1.97 4.94
CA ALA A 89 16.27 -1.78 4.70
C ALA A 89 16.00 -1.13 3.34
N MET A 90 16.83 -0.18 2.93
CA MET A 90 16.74 0.42 1.59
C MET A 90 17.00 -0.61 0.48
N ARG A 91 17.94 -1.54 0.68
CA ARG A 91 18.23 -2.62 -0.28
C ARG A 91 17.10 -3.64 -0.34
N SER A 92 16.50 -4.02 0.79
CA SER A 92 15.36 -4.96 0.79
C SER A 92 14.16 -4.38 0.06
N GLU A 93 13.87 -3.10 0.30
CA GLU A 93 12.73 -2.39 -0.29
C GLU A 93 13.05 -1.77 -1.67
N ARG A 94 14.27 -1.95 -2.18
CA ARG A 94 14.76 -1.38 -3.45
C ARG A 94 14.59 0.14 -3.56
N VAL A 95 14.71 0.85 -2.44
CA VAL A 95 14.61 2.31 -2.35
C VAL A 95 15.99 2.95 -2.46
N THR A 96 16.07 4.02 -3.23
CA THR A 96 17.31 4.80 -3.41
C THR A 96 17.40 5.98 -2.45
N ALA A 97 18.62 6.41 -2.12
CA ALA A 97 18.84 7.62 -1.32
C ALA A 97 18.30 8.90 -2.03
N GLY A 98 18.13 8.85 -3.35
CA GLY A 98 17.50 9.93 -4.12
C GLY A 98 16.01 10.07 -3.81
N GLU A 99 15.30 8.95 -3.68
CA GLU A 99 13.86 8.91 -3.33
C GLU A 99 13.63 9.38 -1.90
N ILE A 100 14.49 8.99 -0.96
CA ILE A 100 14.42 9.46 0.42
C ILE A 100 14.59 10.98 0.49
N ARG A 101 15.62 11.53 -0.17
CA ARG A 101 15.82 13.00 -0.24
C ARG A 101 14.66 13.71 -0.93
N ALA A 102 14.03 13.09 -1.92
CA ALA A 102 12.83 13.65 -2.56
C ALA A 102 11.62 13.67 -1.60
N ALA A 103 11.43 12.61 -0.81
CA ALA A 103 10.39 12.55 0.21
C ALA A 103 10.58 13.60 1.32
N VAL A 104 11.81 13.88 1.73
CA VAL A 104 12.11 14.97 2.68
C VAL A 104 11.75 16.33 2.09
N ARG A 105 12.15 16.60 0.84
CA ARG A 105 11.80 17.85 0.15
C ARG A 105 10.30 18.03 -0.04
N SER A 106 9.57 16.97 -0.36
CA SER A 106 8.11 17.07 -0.51
C SER A 106 7.38 17.38 0.79
N ASN A 107 8.00 17.07 1.94
CA ASN A 107 7.48 17.38 3.27
C ASN A 107 8.07 18.68 3.85
N GLY A 108 8.74 19.50 3.04
CA GLY A 108 9.26 20.81 3.45
C GLY A 108 10.62 20.81 4.15
N GLY A 109 11.26 19.64 4.31
CA GLY A 109 12.60 19.54 4.87
C GLY A 109 13.69 19.83 3.82
N SER A 110 14.79 20.45 4.24
CA SER A 110 15.94 20.74 3.37
C SER A 110 17.15 19.84 3.64
N ALA A 111 17.19 19.20 4.80
CA ALA A 111 18.31 18.43 5.30
C ALA A 111 17.81 17.10 5.91
N LEU A 112 18.58 16.01 5.79
CA LEU A 112 18.19 14.72 6.35
C LEU A 112 18.27 14.72 7.87
N GLU A 113 19.14 15.56 8.42
CA GLU A 113 19.41 15.74 9.84
C GLU A 113 18.21 16.34 10.58
N GLN A 114 17.30 17.01 9.88
CA GLN A 114 16.05 17.57 10.44
C GLN A 114 14.95 16.51 10.57
N VAL A 115 15.21 15.29 10.10
CA VAL A 115 14.20 14.22 10.00
C VAL A 115 14.45 13.19 11.10
N ALA A 116 13.45 13.02 11.97
CA ALA A 116 13.48 12.01 13.02
C ALA A 116 13.32 10.60 12.46
N ALA A 117 12.42 10.41 11.50
CA ALA A 117 12.22 9.11 10.87
C ALA A 117 11.63 9.19 9.47
N ILE A 118 11.96 8.21 8.63
CA ILE A 118 11.26 7.97 7.37
C ILE A 118 10.86 6.52 7.31
N VAL A 119 9.56 6.29 7.13
CA VAL A 119 8.96 4.96 7.04
C VAL A 119 8.41 4.78 5.63
N LEU A 120 8.73 3.64 5.02
CA LEU A 120 8.06 3.18 3.82
C LEU A 120 6.81 2.42 4.24
N GLU A 121 5.66 2.98 3.88
CA GLU A 121 4.37 2.38 4.15
C GLU A 121 4.08 1.24 3.18
N THR A 122 3.14 0.38 3.56
CA THR A 122 2.70 -0.77 2.77
C THR A 122 2.14 -0.42 1.38
N ASP A 123 1.70 0.82 1.18
CA ASP A 123 1.20 1.34 -0.09
C ASP A 123 2.27 2.01 -0.97
N GLY A 124 3.54 1.91 -0.53
CA GLY A 124 4.71 2.51 -1.18
C GLY A 124 4.84 4.02 -0.94
N THR A 125 4.04 4.60 -0.05
CA THR A 125 4.19 6.00 0.37
C THR A 125 5.28 6.17 1.41
N PHE A 126 5.85 7.37 1.45
CA PHE A 126 6.88 7.73 2.43
C PHE A 126 6.22 8.58 3.51
N SER A 127 6.19 8.07 4.73
CA SER A 127 5.84 8.83 5.92
C SER A 127 7.11 9.48 6.47
N VAL A 128 7.14 10.82 6.50
CA VAL A 128 8.29 11.59 6.98
C VAL A 128 7.93 12.24 8.30
N ILE A 129 8.66 11.88 9.36
CA ILE A 129 8.50 12.44 10.71
C ILE A 129 9.65 13.41 10.93
N MET A 130 9.33 14.71 10.97
CA MET A 130 10.30 15.74 11.29
C MET A 130 10.62 15.72 12.79
N GLN A 131 11.82 16.17 13.15
CA GLN A 131 12.22 16.28 14.54
C GLN A 131 11.39 17.38 15.23
N THR A 132 10.64 17.01 16.28
CA THR A 132 9.90 17.94 17.14
C THR A 132 10.31 17.74 18.59
N SER A 133 10.11 18.74 19.44
CA SER A 133 10.50 18.73 20.85
C SER A 133 9.63 17.85 21.76
N ASP A 134 8.49 17.35 21.26
CA ASP A 134 7.58 16.43 21.98
C ASP A 134 7.38 15.16 21.15
N CYS A 135 8.02 14.05 21.55
CA CYS A 135 7.93 12.78 20.84
C CYS A 135 7.10 11.75 21.61
N GLY A 136 5.84 11.54 21.20
CA GLY A 136 5.11 10.31 21.48
C GLY A 136 5.47 9.23 20.45
N SER A 137 5.78 8.01 20.91
CA SER A 137 6.20 6.89 20.05
C SER A 137 5.07 5.94 19.64
N SER A 138 3.82 6.23 20.01
CA SER A 138 2.67 5.34 19.78
C SER A 138 2.44 5.02 18.29
N ALA A 139 2.75 5.96 17.41
CA ALA A 139 2.62 5.81 15.95
C ALA A 139 3.69 4.92 15.30
N MET A 140 4.70 4.43 16.03
CA MET A 140 5.82 3.65 15.48
C MET A 140 5.80 2.17 15.91
N THR A 141 4.76 1.75 16.63
CA THR A 141 4.67 0.42 17.28
C THR A 141 4.63 -0.75 16.29
N ASP A 142 4.26 -0.52 15.04
CA ASP A 142 4.15 -1.52 13.98
C ASP A 142 5.27 -1.43 12.92
N VAL A 143 6.19 -0.49 13.08
CA VAL A 143 7.30 -0.26 12.13
C VAL A 143 8.42 -1.26 12.38
N ARG A 144 8.79 -2.01 11.33
CA ARG A 144 9.89 -2.97 11.42
C ARG A 144 11.24 -2.24 11.52
N GLY A 145 11.97 -2.50 12.60
CA GLY A 145 13.30 -1.93 12.86
C GLY A 145 13.31 -0.70 13.77
N PHE A 146 12.16 -0.35 14.35
CA PHE A 146 12.00 0.55 15.48
C PHE A 146 12.15 -0.19 16.82
#